data_AF-A0A5K1H8V0-F1
#
_entry.id   AF-A0A5K1H8V0-F1
#
_cell.length_a   1.000
_cell.length_b   1.000
_cell.length_c   1.000
_cell.angle_alpha   90.00
_cell.angle_beta   90.00
_cell.angle_gamma   90.00
#
_symmetry.space_group_name_H-M   'P 1'
#
loop_
_entity.id
_entity.type
_entity.pdbx_description
1 polymer ?
#
loop_
_entity_poly.entity_id
_entity_poly.type
_entity_poly.pdbx_seq_one_letter_code
_entity_poly.pdbx_strand_id
1 'polypeptide(L)'
;MASGASSSSFMAAKYPYPSTVNVANFISFKISDKNYLLWKTQMLGLIGSQDMIGFIDGQISKPTSTIEIVENGEARSVPNPEFFAWKKSDRLLRGWITGSLSEEVLGLVVGLQSSAEVWNALIM
;
A
#
# COMPACT_ATOMS: atom_id res chain seq x y z
N MET A 1 0.12 2.51 -48.29
CA MET A 1 0.38 1.60 -47.15
C MET A 1 0.62 2.47 -45.94
N ALA A 2 -0.34 2.59 -45.03
CA ALA A 2 -0.18 3.30 -43.77
C ALA A 2 -0.22 2.25 -42.65
N SER A 3 0.93 1.94 -42.09
CA SER A 3 1.04 1.02 -40.95
C SER A 3 0.62 1.76 -39.69
N GLY A 4 -0.45 1.30 -39.06
CA GLY A 4 -0.92 1.81 -37.77
C GLY A 4 0.10 1.52 -36.67
N ALA A 5 0.46 2.56 -35.92
CA ALA A 5 1.17 2.40 -34.67
C ALA A 5 0.18 1.88 -33.62
N SER A 6 0.36 0.63 -33.19
CA SER A 6 -0.37 0.08 -32.05
C SER A 6 0.11 0.79 -30.79
N SER A 7 -0.69 1.72 -30.28
CA SER A 7 -0.50 2.31 -28.96
C SER A 7 -0.69 1.22 -27.91
N SER A 8 0.40 0.64 -27.41
CA SER A 8 0.37 -0.19 -26.21
C SER A 8 0.01 0.70 -25.03
N SER A 9 -1.27 0.76 -24.69
CA SER A 9 -1.72 1.28 -23.41
C SER A 9 -1.03 0.45 -22.32
N PHE A 10 -0.09 1.05 -21.60
CA PHE A 10 0.36 0.48 -20.33
C PHE A 10 -0.90 0.37 -19.46
N MET A 11 -1.47 -0.83 -19.31
CA MET A 11 -2.54 -1.03 -18.34
C MET A 11 -1.94 -0.68 -16.98
N ALA A 12 -2.34 0.47 -16.45
CA ALA A 12 -1.95 0.85 -15.10
C ALA A 12 -2.44 -0.25 -14.16
N ALA A 13 -1.53 -0.83 -13.38
CA ALA A 13 -1.92 -1.81 -12.37
C ALA A 13 -2.94 -1.15 -11.43
N LYS A 14 -4.03 -1.86 -11.12
CA LYS A 14 -5.11 -1.35 -10.27
C LYS A 14 -4.62 -0.83 -8.91
N TYR A 15 -3.54 -1.42 -8.40
CA TYR A 15 -2.89 -1.01 -7.16
C TYR A 15 -1.47 -0.53 -7.46
N PRO A 16 -1.09 0.69 -7.03
CA PRO A 16 0.26 1.21 -7.23
C PRO A 16 1.29 0.37 -6.46
N TYR A 17 2.44 0.11 -7.07
CA TYR A 17 3.57 -0.60 -6.43
C TYR A 17 4.91 0.08 -6.76
N PRO A 18 5.17 1.27 -6.19
CA PRO A 18 6.38 2.04 -6.46
C PRO A 18 7.61 1.47 -5.71
N SER A 19 8.11 0.33 -6.16
CA SER A 19 9.22 -0.38 -5.51
C SER A 19 10.56 0.35 -5.51
N THR A 20 10.70 1.41 -6.30
CA THR A 20 11.93 2.23 -6.40
C THR A 20 11.98 3.38 -5.41
N VAL A 21 10.86 3.69 -4.74
CA VAL A 21 10.78 4.77 -3.77
C VAL A 21 11.53 4.38 -2.49
N ASN A 22 12.50 5.22 -2.11
CA ASN A 22 13.19 5.11 -0.83
C ASN A 22 12.63 6.14 0.14
N VAL A 23 11.98 5.66 1.21
CA VAL A 23 11.34 6.50 2.23
C VAL A 23 12.34 7.41 2.94
N ALA A 24 13.59 6.98 3.10
CA ALA A 24 14.63 7.79 3.73
C ALA A 24 14.94 9.07 2.94
N ASN A 25 14.60 9.12 1.64
CA ASN A 25 14.74 10.33 0.83
C ASN A 25 13.62 11.36 1.09
N PHE A 26 12.50 10.92 1.68
CA PHE A 26 11.31 11.76 1.92
C PHE A 26 11.14 12.10 3.40
N ILE A 27 11.57 11.22 4.29
CA ILE A 27 11.41 11.34 5.73
C ILE A 27 12.79 11.46 6.35
N SER A 28 13.13 12.68 6.74
CA SER A 28 14.47 13.05 7.19
C SER A 28 14.78 12.68 8.64
N PHE A 29 13.77 12.27 9.42
CA PHE A 29 13.92 11.97 10.84
C PHE A 29 13.04 10.78 11.25
N LYS A 30 13.56 9.93 12.16
CA LYS A 30 12.72 8.91 12.82
C LYS A 30 11.74 9.58 13.78
N ILE A 31 10.53 9.04 13.91
CA ILE A 31 9.51 9.59 14.84
C ILE A 31 10.01 9.58 16.28
N SER A 32 9.73 10.67 16.98
CA SER A 32 9.60 10.79 18.43
C SER A 32 8.36 11.63 18.74
N ASP A 33 7.95 11.68 20.00
CA ASP A 33 6.77 12.42 20.47
C ASP A 33 6.80 13.92 20.07
N LYS A 34 7.99 14.46 19.81
CA LYS A 34 8.21 15.87 19.50
C LYS A 34 8.12 16.21 18.01
N ASN A 35 8.20 15.23 17.11
CA ASN A 35 8.25 15.46 15.66
C ASN A 35 7.14 14.75 14.89
N TYR A 36 6.17 14.17 15.59
CA TYR A 36 5.05 13.42 15.03
C TYR A 36 4.28 14.19 13.94
N LEU A 37 3.93 15.46 14.17
CA LEU A 37 3.17 16.26 13.20
C LEU A 37 3.95 16.49 11.89
N LEU A 38 5.26 16.71 12.00
CA LEU A 38 6.13 16.88 10.84
C LEU A 38 6.26 15.57 10.07
N TRP A 39 6.48 14.46 10.79
CA TRP A 39 6.50 13.14 10.18
C TRP A 39 5.19 12.82 9.46
N LYS A 40 4.04 13.04 10.10
CA LYS A 40 2.71 12.79 9.52
C LYS A 40 2.53 13.57 8.23
N THR A 41 2.99 14.82 8.21
CA THR A 41 2.95 15.68 7.01
C THR A 41 3.81 15.11 5.89
N GLN A 42 5.07 14.74 6.17
CA GLN A 42 5.97 14.15 5.17
C GLN A 42 5.47 12.81 4.65
N MET A 43 4.98 11.94 5.55
CA MET A 43 4.45 10.64 5.19
C MET A 43 3.18 10.75 4.34
N LEU A 44 2.24 11.61 4.71
CA LEU A 44 1.05 11.85 3.88
C LEU A 44 1.42 12.42 2.50
N GLY A 45 2.43 13.32 2.44
CA GLY A 45 2.94 13.82 1.17
C GLY A 45 3.53 12.71 0.29
N LEU A 46 4.33 11.81 0.87
CA LEU A 46 4.88 10.66 0.18
C LEU A 46 3.77 9.72 -0.33
N ILE A 47 2.87 9.28 0.55
CA ILE A 47 1.78 8.36 0.23
C ILE A 47 0.86 8.96 -0.84
N GLY A 48 0.54 10.27 -0.71
CA GLY A 48 -0.25 11.02 -1.67
C GLY A 48 0.40 11.12 -3.04
N SER A 49 1.73 11.30 -3.12
CA SER A 49 2.46 11.34 -4.40
C SER A 49 2.42 10.05 -5.20
N GLN A 50 2.00 8.94 -4.58
CA GLN A 50 1.96 7.59 -5.16
C GLN A 50 0.52 7.05 -5.29
N ASP A 51 -0.49 7.89 -5.07
CA ASP A 51 -1.91 7.51 -5.07
C ASP A 51 -2.26 6.39 -4.07
N MET A 52 -1.56 6.33 -2.94
CA MET A 52 -1.68 5.26 -1.94
C MET A 52 -2.52 5.63 -0.71
N ILE A 53 -3.06 6.86 -0.62
CA ILE A 53 -3.80 7.34 0.57
C ILE A 53 -5.01 6.43 0.88
N GLY A 54 -5.64 5.91 -0.18
CA GLY A 54 -6.78 5.01 -0.07
C GLY A 54 -6.53 3.75 0.78
N PHE A 55 -5.27 3.32 0.92
CA PHE A 55 -4.92 2.16 1.74
C PHE A 55 -5.00 2.44 3.24
N ILE A 56 -4.78 3.69 3.67
CA ILE A 56 -4.74 4.07 5.10
C ILE A 56 -6.05 4.68 5.59
N ASP A 57 -6.84 5.30 4.71
CA ASP A 57 -8.16 5.86 5.05
C ASP A 57 -9.34 4.90 4.80
N GLY A 58 -9.06 3.73 4.20
CA GLY A 58 -10.03 2.69 3.92
C GLY A 58 -10.80 2.83 2.59
N GLN A 59 -10.53 3.85 1.77
CA GLN A 59 -11.16 3.98 0.45
C GLN A 59 -10.78 2.82 -0.49
N ILE A 60 -9.58 2.26 -0.34
CA ILE A 60 -9.13 1.05 -1.05
C ILE A 60 -9.35 -0.15 -0.14
N SER A 61 -10.52 -0.78 -0.27
CA SER A 61 -10.88 -1.97 0.50
C SER A 61 -10.07 -3.20 0.11
N LYS A 62 -9.74 -4.02 1.12
CA LYS A 62 -9.09 -5.32 0.96
C LYS A 62 -9.98 -6.28 0.15
N PRO A 63 -9.52 -6.80 -1.01
CA PRO A 63 -10.27 -7.79 -1.78
C PRO A 63 -10.40 -9.12 -1.02
N THR A 64 -11.38 -9.94 -1.38
CA THR A 64 -11.49 -11.32 -0.89
C THR A 64 -10.28 -12.14 -1.33
N SER A 65 -9.77 -13.04 -0.49
CA SER A 65 -8.60 -13.86 -0.80
C SER A 65 -8.84 -14.88 -1.92
N THR A 66 -10.10 -15.25 -2.14
CA THR A 66 -10.55 -16.20 -3.15
C THR A 66 -11.75 -15.63 -3.90
N ILE A 67 -11.94 -16.10 -5.13
CA ILE A 67 -13.10 -15.85 -5.98
C ILE A 67 -13.64 -17.19 -6.46
N GLU A 68 -14.94 -17.25 -6.72
CA GLU A 68 -15.55 -18.41 -7.38
C GLU A 68 -15.50 -18.22 -8.89
N ILE A 69 -15.05 -19.25 -9.60
CA ILE A 69 -15.12 -19.35 -11.06
C ILE A 69 -15.97 -20.54 -11.44
N VAL A 70 -16.72 -20.42 -12.54
CA VAL A 70 -17.43 -21.55 -13.13
C VAL A 70 -16.61 -22.05 -14.31
N GLU A 71 -16.15 -23.29 -14.21
CA GLU A 71 -15.39 -23.96 -15.27
C GLU A 71 -16.10 -25.28 -15.58
N ASN A 72 -16.49 -25.48 -16.84
CA ASN A 72 -17.27 -26.66 -17.29
C ASN A 72 -18.59 -26.89 -16.53
N GLY A 73 -19.22 -25.82 -16.02
CA GLY A 73 -20.48 -25.90 -15.28
C GLY A 73 -20.35 -26.22 -13.78
N GLU A 74 -19.12 -26.41 -13.28
CA GLU A 74 -18.85 -26.58 -11.85
C GLU A 74 -18.26 -25.30 -11.26
N ALA A 75 -18.76 -24.90 -10.09
CA ALA A 75 -18.21 -23.78 -9.33
C ALA A 75 -16.97 -24.24 -8.54
N ARG A 76 -15.84 -23.55 -8.74
CA ARG A 76 -14.59 -23.78 -8.01
C ARG A 76 -14.13 -22.48 -7.36
N SER A 77 -13.70 -22.59 -6.09
CA SER A 77 -13.00 -21.50 -5.40
C SER A 77 -11.52 -21.47 -5.80
N VAL A 78 -11.06 -20.33 -6.29
CA VAL A 78 -9.68 -20.11 -6.72
C VAL A 78 -9.09 -18.86 -6.05
N PRO A 79 -7.75 -18.76 -5.89
CA PRO A 79 -7.12 -17.57 -5.32
C PRO A 79 -7.41 -16.31 -6.15
N ASN A 80 -7.69 -15.20 -5.48
CA ASN A 80 -7.99 -13.93 -6.14
C ASN A 80 -6.69 -13.17 -6.51
N PRO A 81 -6.39 -12.96 -7.80
CA PRO A 81 -5.22 -12.19 -8.23
C PRO A 81 -5.21 -10.76 -7.67
N GLU A 82 -6.39 -10.16 -7.53
CA GLU A 82 -6.57 -8.79 -7.02
C GLU A 82 -6.15 -8.68 -5.56
N PHE A 83 -6.43 -9.73 -4.77
CA PHE A 83 -5.98 -9.79 -3.38
C PHE A 83 -4.46 -9.79 -3.27
N PHE A 84 -3.76 -10.54 -4.15
CA PHE A 84 -2.30 -10.55 -4.14
C PHE A 84 -1.70 -9.22 -4.59
N ALA A 85 -2.28 -8.59 -5.61
CA ALA A 85 -1.85 -7.27 -6.07
C ALA A 85 -2.04 -6.22 -4.97
N TRP A 86 -3.24 -6.14 -4.38
CA TRP A 86 -3.52 -5.26 -3.23
C TRP A 86 -2.56 -5.50 -2.08
N LYS A 87 -2.33 -6.77 -1.72
CA LYS A 87 -1.48 -7.18 -0.60
C LYS A 87 -0.02 -6.78 -0.79
N LYS A 88 0.49 -6.73 -2.03
CA LYS A 88 1.86 -6.23 -2.30
C LYS A 88 1.96 -4.74 -2.01
N SER A 89 1.00 -3.95 -2.48
CA SER A 89 0.93 -2.50 -2.26
C SER A 89 0.74 -2.15 -0.78
N ASP A 90 -0.20 -2.82 -0.09
CA ASP A 90 -0.43 -2.64 1.34
C ASP A 90 0.82 -2.96 2.16
N ARG A 91 1.52 -4.06 1.84
CA ARG A 91 2.77 -4.44 2.54
C ARG A 91 3.92 -3.48 2.27
N LEU A 92 4.04 -2.97 1.05
CA LEU A 92 5.03 -1.95 0.71
C LEU A 92 4.81 -0.70 1.56
N LEU A 93 3.57 -0.21 1.59
CA LEU A 93 3.19 0.96 2.37
C LEU A 93 3.40 0.73 3.87
N ARG A 94 3.02 -0.45 4.38
CA ARG A 94 3.30 -0.83 5.76
C ARG A 94 4.79 -0.78 6.06
N GLY A 95 5.62 -1.31 5.16
CA GLY A 95 7.08 -1.27 5.24
C GLY A 95 7.61 0.16 5.30
N TRP A 96 7.03 1.09 4.53
CA TRP A 96 7.39 2.50 4.58
C TRP A 96 7.09 3.13 5.93
N ILE A 97 5.88 2.90 6.45
CA ILE A 97 5.48 3.41 7.75
C ILE A 97 6.39 2.86 8.83
N THR A 98 6.53 1.54 8.93
CA THR A 98 7.36 0.89 9.95
C THR A 98 8.84 1.25 9.85
N GLY A 99 9.37 1.38 8.63
CA GLY A 99 10.78 1.74 8.40
C GLY A 99 11.12 3.18 8.79
N SER A 100 10.11 4.03 8.93
CA SER A 100 10.26 5.42 9.39
C SER A 100 10.15 5.58 10.91
N LEU A 101 9.84 4.51 11.64
CA LEU A 101 9.67 4.54 13.09
C LEU A 101 11.01 4.42 13.82
N SER A 102 11.08 5.01 15.01
CA SER A 102 12.10 4.68 16.01
C SER A 102 11.77 3.34 16.69
N GLU A 103 12.76 2.74 17.34
CA GLU A 103 12.59 1.47 18.06
C GLU A 103 11.55 1.58 19.19
N GLU A 104 11.50 2.72 19.86
CA GLU A 104 10.53 3.05 20.92
C GLU A 104 9.08 2.99 20.42
N VAL A 105 8.82 3.51 19.21
CA VAL A 105 7.47 3.55 18.62
C VAL A 105 7.14 2.23 17.90
N LEU A 106 8.15 1.48 17.44
CA LEU A 106 7.96 0.22 16.73
C LEU A 106 7.20 -0.81 17.58
N GLY A 107 7.36 -0.78 18.90
CA GLY A 107 6.63 -1.63 19.84
C GLY A 107 5.10 -1.50 19.75
N LEU A 108 4.59 -0.32 19.40
CA LEU A 108 3.14 -0.05 19.31
C LEU A 108 2.48 -0.74 18.11
N VAL A 109 3.27 -1.09 17.09
CA VAL A 109 2.75 -1.59 15.82
C VAL A 109 3.07 -3.08 15.57
N VAL A 110 3.66 -3.75 16.58
CA VAL A 110 3.98 -5.17 16.51
C VAL A 110 2.69 -5.99 16.35
N GLY A 111 2.71 -6.91 15.39
CA GLY A 111 1.58 -7.81 15.13
C GLY A 111 0.50 -7.24 14.22
N LEU A 112 0.51 -5.93 13.94
CA LEU A 112 -0.41 -5.31 12.98
C LEU A 112 -0.11 -5.76 11.55
N GLN A 113 -1.15 -6.09 10.80
CA GLN A 113 -1.06 -6.80 9.53
C GLN A 113 -1.26 -5.91 8.32
N SER A 114 -1.97 -4.78 8.46
CA SER A 114 -2.24 -3.85 7.35
C SER A 114 -1.61 -2.48 7.57
N SER A 115 -1.39 -1.74 6.47
CA SER A 115 -0.93 -0.36 6.53
C SER A 115 -1.92 0.55 7.28
N ALA A 116 -3.23 0.33 7.10
CA ALA A 116 -4.29 1.02 7.84
C ALA A 116 -4.23 0.79 9.35
N GLU A 117 -4.05 -0.46 9.80
CA GLU A 117 -3.91 -0.76 11.23
C GLU A 117 -2.71 -0.04 11.83
N VAL A 118 -1.55 -0.12 11.16
CA VAL A 118 -0.32 0.57 11.60
C VAL A 118 -0.53 2.08 11.62
N TRP A 119 -1.13 2.64 10.58
CA TRP A 119 -1.42 4.08 10.51
C TRP A 119 -2.32 4.53 11.67
N ASN A 120 -3.43 3.82 11.90
CA ASN A 120 -4.39 4.11 12.96
C ASN A 120 -3.78 4.03 14.36
N ALA A 121 -2.94 3.02 14.61
CA ALA A 121 -2.22 2.88 15.88
C ALA A 121 -1.23 4.03 16.17
N LEU A 122 -0.79 4.74 15.13
CA LEU A 122 0.11 5.89 15.26
C LEU A 122 -0.64 7.23 15.30
N ILE A 123 -1.91 7.28 14.91
CA ILE A 123 -2.68 8.54 14.83
C ILE A 123 -3.79 8.68 15.86
N MET A 124 -4.08 7.62 16.62
CA MET A 124 -4.93 7.63 17.81
C MET A 124 -4.10 7.88 19.07
#